data_AF-H1UBK1-F1
#
_entry.id   AF-H1UBK1-F1
#
_cell.length_a   1.000
_cell.length_b   1.000
_cell.length_c   1.000
_cell.angle_alpha   90.00
_cell.angle_beta   90.00
_cell.angle_gamma   90.00
#
_symmetry.space_group_name_H-M   'P 1'
#
loop_
_entity.id
_entity.type
_entity.pdbx_description
1 polymer ?
#
loop_
_entity_poly.entity_id
_entity_poly.type
_entity_poly.pdbx_seq_one_letter_code
_entity_poly.pdbx_strand_id
1 'polypeptide(L)'
;MPPANGKKGKKGGAAKAVRRIQYRPKSFKHSRFVKHAHFWSAAPEEDFDAILAEMQLADAKTAAKEATKKDAKGGKGKANGSAAATAAPEEAKQAWQAEIAAMKPIDEQFPDGKFPHGIDESPYYLKGKDGRVATDRESNEEKKALDISYEEVWQDYRRSAEAHRQVRKYVKSWIKPGMTMIEICERLETTSRRLIKEQGLEAGLAFPTGCSLNHCAAHYTPNAGDTTVLQYGDVCKIDYGIHVRGRLIDSAFTVHFDPKFDPLVEAVREATNAGIKESGIDVRLCDVGEIVEEVMTSHEVELDGKSYVVKPIRNLNGHSIAQYRIHAGKTVPIVKGGEQTKMEENEIYAIETFGSTGKGYVHDDMETSHYMKNFELADEKIPLRLQKSKGLLNLIDKNFATLAFCRRWIDRLGETKYLMALKDLCDKGIVDPYPPLCDVKGCYTAQWEHTILMRPTVKEVVSRGDDY
;
A
#
# COMPACT_ATOMS: atom_id res chain seq x y z
N MET A 1 -3.58 57.27 -49.31
CA MET A 1 -3.35 56.76 -50.68
C MET A 1 -3.06 55.26 -50.60
N PRO A 2 -3.86 54.38 -51.24
CA PRO A 2 -3.47 53.00 -51.60
C PRO A 2 -2.64 53.02 -52.91
N PRO A 3 -2.18 51.90 -53.52
CA PRO A 3 -2.44 50.45 -53.29
C PRO A 3 -1.13 49.70 -52.85
N ALA A 4 -0.83 48.39 -53.02
CA ALA A 4 -1.41 47.31 -53.85
C ALA A 4 -1.16 45.87 -53.29
N ASN A 5 -1.38 44.86 -54.13
CA ASN A 5 -1.36 43.40 -53.83
C ASN A 5 -0.18 42.65 -54.49
N GLY A 6 0.20 41.47 -53.96
CA GLY A 6 1.33 40.66 -54.49
C GLY A 6 1.38 39.14 -54.19
N LYS A 7 0.27 38.40 -54.34
CA LYS A 7 0.16 36.92 -54.59
C LYS A 7 1.14 35.87 -53.97
N LYS A 8 0.57 35.02 -53.09
CA LYS A 8 0.50 33.52 -53.10
C LYS A 8 1.73 32.63 -53.39
N GLY A 9 2.00 31.70 -52.46
CA GLY A 9 2.64 30.39 -52.70
C GLY A 9 2.35 29.39 -51.56
N LYS A 10 1.97 28.13 -51.87
CA LYS A 10 1.60 27.07 -50.88
C LYS A 10 2.65 25.96 -50.80
N LYS A 11 2.74 25.32 -49.62
CA LYS A 11 2.92 23.86 -49.30
C LYS A 11 4.11 23.55 -48.38
N GLY A 12 3.93 22.56 -47.51
CA GLY A 12 5.01 21.88 -46.77
C GLY A 12 4.73 21.73 -45.28
N GLY A 13 4.00 20.68 -44.87
CA GLY A 13 3.90 20.30 -43.46
C GLY A 13 5.09 19.44 -43.04
N ALA A 14 5.57 19.61 -41.80
CA ALA A 14 6.61 18.77 -41.21
C ALA A 14 6.13 18.24 -39.85
N ALA A 15 6.01 16.91 -39.73
CA ALA A 15 5.72 16.26 -38.46
C ALA A 15 6.96 16.33 -37.55
N LYS A 16 6.79 16.74 -36.28
CA LYS A 16 7.86 16.64 -35.28
C LYS A 16 7.96 15.20 -34.78
N ALA A 17 9.09 14.55 -35.06
CA ALA A 17 9.42 13.26 -34.46
C ALA A 17 9.71 13.44 -32.95
N VAL A 18 9.02 12.67 -32.11
CA VAL A 18 9.32 12.57 -30.68
C VAL A 18 10.54 11.65 -30.52
N ARG A 19 11.63 12.16 -29.95
CA ARG A 19 12.82 11.35 -29.63
C ARG A 19 12.56 10.57 -28.34
N ARG A 20 12.48 9.24 -28.45
CA ARG A 20 12.45 8.30 -27.32
C ARG A 20 13.79 8.37 -26.58
N ILE A 21 13.80 8.87 -25.35
CA ILE A 21 14.98 8.82 -24.47
C ILE A 21 15.04 7.41 -23.87
N GLN A 22 16.06 6.63 -24.22
CA GLN A 22 16.30 5.34 -23.57
C GLN A 22 17.05 5.58 -22.25
N TYR A 23 16.37 5.38 -21.12
CA TYR A 23 17.05 5.21 -19.84
C TYR A 23 17.83 3.88 -19.89
N ARG A 24 19.16 3.93 -19.72
CA ARG A 24 20.00 2.73 -19.61
C ARG A 24 20.58 2.66 -18.19
N PRO A 25 20.22 1.66 -17.37
CA PRO A 25 20.89 1.46 -16.09
C PRO A 25 22.36 1.09 -16.35
N LYS A 26 23.28 1.77 -15.66
CA LYS A 26 24.71 1.47 -15.72
C LYS A 26 25.00 0.23 -14.87
N SER A 27 25.44 -0.86 -15.49
CA SER A 27 25.90 -2.04 -14.77
C SER A 27 27.21 -1.77 -14.03
N PHE A 28 27.23 -2.02 -12.72
CA PHE A 28 28.44 -1.93 -11.91
C PHE A 28 29.17 -3.28 -11.92
N LYS A 29 30.40 -3.31 -12.45
CA LYS A 29 31.23 -4.51 -12.49
C LYS A 29 31.83 -4.78 -11.10
N HIS A 30 31.39 -5.83 -10.42
CA HIS A 30 32.13 -6.38 -9.28
C HIS A 30 33.38 -7.13 -9.78
N SER A 31 34.54 -6.77 -9.24
CA SER A 31 35.81 -7.44 -9.53
C SER A 31 36.05 -8.59 -8.54
N ARG A 32 36.62 -9.70 -9.02
CA ARG A 32 36.86 -10.93 -8.25
C ARG A 32 38.11 -10.80 -7.38
N PHE A 33 38.06 -11.34 -6.16
CA PHE A 33 39.08 -12.05 -5.34
C PHE A 33 38.47 -12.10 -3.92
N VAL A 34 38.37 -13.20 -3.17
CA VAL A 34 39.32 -14.30 -2.86
C VAL A 34 38.59 -15.67 -2.74
N LYS A 35 39.32 -16.79 -2.73
CA LYS A 35 38.84 -18.20 -2.76
C LYS A 35 38.69 -18.88 -1.38
N HIS A 36 37.97 -20.02 -1.41
CA HIS A 36 37.85 -21.16 -0.46
C HIS A 36 36.65 -21.04 0.52
N ALA A 37 35.56 -21.82 0.40
CA ALA A 37 35.35 -23.29 0.57
C ALA A 37 34.64 -23.53 1.94
N HIS A 38 33.66 -24.42 2.16
CA HIS A 38 33.21 -25.68 1.50
C HIS A 38 31.68 -25.89 1.59
N PHE A 39 31.13 -26.71 0.68
CA PHE A 39 29.95 -27.63 0.81
C PHE A 39 28.77 -27.30 1.76
N TRP A 40 27.55 -27.24 1.21
CA TRP A 40 26.49 -28.28 1.34
C TRP A 40 25.48 -28.13 0.18
N SER A 41 24.72 -29.18 -0.13
CA SER A 41 24.06 -29.38 -1.44
C SER A 41 22.54 -29.22 -1.45
N ALA A 42 22.04 -28.56 -2.52
CA ALA A 42 20.77 -28.73 -3.25
C ALA A 42 19.50 -29.29 -2.54
N ALA A 43 18.41 -28.53 -2.67
CA ALA A 43 17.04 -29.01 -2.84
C ALA A 43 16.44 -28.32 -4.10
N PRO A 44 15.46 -28.93 -4.81
CA PRO A 44 15.16 -28.57 -6.19
C PRO A 44 14.24 -27.36 -6.36
N GLU A 45 14.29 -26.74 -7.54
CA GLU A 45 13.28 -25.78 -8.00
C GLU A 45 11.94 -26.50 -8.15
N GLU A 46 10.93 -26.07 -7.38
CA GLU A 46 9.54 -26.55 -7.56
C GLU A 46 8.91 -25.87 -8.77
N ASP A 47 8.30 -26.67 -9.64
CA ASP A 47 7.77 -26.28 -10.94
C ASP A 47 6.53 -25.37 -10.79
N PHE A 48 6.74 -24.06 -10.97
CA PHE A 48 5.69 -23.04 -10.87
C PHE A 48 4.57 -23.26 -11.92
N ASP A 49 4.90 -23.84 -13.09
CA ASP A 49 3.92 -24.15 -14.13
C ASP A 49 2.99 -25.30 -13.72
N ALA A 50 3.47 -26.25 -12.89
CA ALA A 50 2.65 -27.32 -12.34
C ALA A 50 1.58 -26.79 -11.36
N ILE A 51 1.92 -25.79 -10.54
CA ILE A 51 0.97 -25.12 -9.64
C ILE A 51 -0.09 -24.36 -10.47
N LEU A 52 0.33 -23.66 -11.53
CA LEU A 52 -0.59 -22.98 -12.44
C LEU A 52 -1.57 -23.97 -13.12
N ALA A 53 -1.09 -25.14 -13.53
CA ALA A 53 -1.90 -26.18 -14.15
C ALA A 53 -2.93 -26.80 -13.18
N GLU A 54 -2.58 -27.01 -11.91
CA GLU A 54 -3.55 -27.45 -10.90
C GLU A 54 -4.63 -26.40 -10.63
N MET A 55 -4.29 -25.10 -10.62
CA MET A 55 -5.26 -24.02 -10.46
C MET A 55 -6.27 -23.97 -11.63
N GLN A 56 -5.80 -24.06 -12.88
CA GLN A 56 -6.70 -24.11 -14.05
C GLN A 56 -7.64 -25.33 -14.02
N LEU A 57 -7.16 -26.48 -13.53
CA LEU A 57 -7.99 -27.68 -13.33
C LEU A 57 -9.02 -27.53 -12.19
N ALA A 58 -8.73 -26.74 -11.16
CA ALA A 58 -9.67 -26.44 -10.08
C ALA A 58 -10.78 -25.48 -10.54
N ASP A 59 -10.45 -24.44 -11.30
CA ASP A 59 -11.42 -23.48 -11.84
C ASP A 59 -12.37 -24.14 -12.84
N ALA A 60 -11.86 -24.98 -13.75
CA ALA A 60 -12.67 -25.75 -14.68
C ALA A 60 -13.67 -26.68 -13.97
N LYS A 61 -13.26 -27.33 -12.87
CA LYS A 61 -14.13 -28.20 -12.05
C LYS A 61 -15.19 -27.40 -11.28
N THR A 62 -14.89 -26.16 -10.89
CA THR A 62 -15.82 -25.29 -10.15
C THR A 62 -16.87 -24.71 -11.10
N ALA A 63 -16.46 -24.18 -12.25
CA ALA A 63 -17.37 -23.71 -13.31
C ALA A 63 -18.32 -24.82 -13.81
N ALA A 64 -17.83 -26.05 -13.99
CA ALA A 64 -18.66 -27.20 -14.36
C ALA A 64 -19.72 -27.58 -13.31
N LYS A 65 -19.41 -27.44 -12.01
CA LYS A 65 -20.35 -27.68 -10.90
C LYS A 65 -21.43 -26.60 -10.77
N GLU A 66 -21.15 -25.37 -11.17
CA GLU A 66 -22.17 -24.30 -11.19
C GLU A 66 -23.08 -24.41 -12.43
N ALA A 67 -22.52 -24.74 -13.60
CA ALA A 67 -23.30 -24.97 -14.82
C ALA A 67 -24.34 -26.09 -14.65
N THR A 68 -23.97 -27.18 -13.98
CA THR A 68 -24.85 -28.35 -13.76
C THR A 68 -25.91 -28.17 -12.66
N LYS A 69 -25.87 -27.08 -11.87
CA LYS A 69 -26.85 -26.83 -10.79
C LYS A 69 -28.09 -26.01 -11.19
N LYS A 70 -28.14 -25.44 -12.40
CA LYS A 70 -29.29 -24.63 -12.86
C LYS A 70 -30.46 -25.45 -13.45
N ASP A 71 -30.25 -26.73 -13.77
CA ASP A 71 -31.26 -27.60 -14.39
C ASP A 71 -31.77 -28.72 -13.46
N ALA A 72 -32.33 -28.35 -12.30
CA ALA A 72 -32.98 -29.29 -11.38
C ALA A 72 -34.20 -28.68 -10.67
N LYS A 73 -35.31 -28.49 -11.40
CA LYS A 73 -36.62 -28.11 -10.84
C LYS A 73 -37.42 -29.35 -10.44
N GLY A 74 -37.74 -29.48 -9.15
CA GLY A 74 -38.86 -30.32 -8.67
C GLY A 74 -38.48 -31.46 -7.73
N GLY A 75 -38.87 -31.34 -6.46
CA GLY A 75 -38.76 -32.42 -5.47
C GLY A 75 -38.85 -31.92 -4.03
N LYS A 76 -40.03 -32.05 -3.40
CA LYS A 76 -40.16 -31.83 -1.95
C LYS A 76 -39.56 -33.03 -1.20
N GLY A 77 -38.43 -32.82 -0.51
CA GLY A 77 -37.84 -33.81 0.39
C GLY A 77 -37.23 -33.15 1.63
N LYS A 78 -37.71 -33.50 2.82
CA LYS A 78 -37.03 -33.19 4.08
C LYS A 78 -35.81 -34.11 4.20
N ALA A 79 -34.61 -33.56 4.32
CA ALA A 79 -33.42 -34.31 4.73
C ALA A 79 -32.47 -33.42 5.53
N ASN A 80 -31.97 -33.93 6.66
CA ASN A 80 -30.91 -33.29 7.44
C ASN A 80 -29.59 -33.33 6.65
N GLY A 81 -28.90 -32.20 6.52
CA GLY A 81 -27.67 -32.15 5.73
C GLY A 81 -26.98 -30.79 5.66
N SER A 82 -26.87 -30.05 6.76
CA SER A 82 -26.22 -28.72 6.76
C SER A 82 -24.91 -28.62 7.56
N ALA A 83 -24.50 -29.66 8.30
CA ALA A 83 -23.30 -29.59 9.15
C ALA A 83 -21.97 -29.60 8.36
N ALA A 84 -21.91 -30.36 7.26
CA ALA A 84 -20.65 -30.56 6.52
C ALA A 84 -20.21 -29.32 5.72
N ALA A 85 -21.15 -28.52 5.21
CA ALA A 85 -20.83 -27.32 4.43
C ALA A 85 -20.31 -26.16 5.29
N THR A 86 -20.70 -26.11 6.56
CA THR A 86 -20.21 -25.12 7.54
C THR A 86 -18.90 -25.54 8.22
N ALA A 87 -18.54 -26.82 8.19
CA ALA A 87 -17.31 -27.33 8.82
C ALA A 87 -16.05 -26.89 8.06
N ALA A 88 -16.02 -27.04 6.73
CA ALA A 88 -14.81 -26.79 5.95
C ALA A 88 -14.24 -25.36 6.03
N PRO A 89 -15.05 -24.26 6.00
CA PRO A 89 -14.53 -22.91 6.21
C PRO A 89 -13.96 -22.68 7.61
N GLU A 90 -14.60 -23.28 8.63
CA GLU A 90 -14.20 -23.13 10.03
C GLU A 90 -12.92 -23.94 10.34
N GLU A 91 -12.80 -25.16 9.80
CA GLU A 91 -11.56 -25.96 9.86
C GLU A 91 -10.39 -25.23 9.18
N ALA A 92 -10.61 -24.65 7.99
CA ALA A 92 -9.61 -23.85 7.31
C ALA A 92 -9.19 -22.60 8.12
N LYS A 93 -10.15 -21.96 8.79
CA LYS A 93 -9.91 -20.81 9.68
C LYS A 93 -9.08 -21.20 10.89
N GLN A 94 -9.40 -22.31 11.54
CA GLN A 94 -8.65 -22.82 12.69
C GLN A 94 -7.22 -23.24 12.31
N ALA A 95 -7.03 -23.82 11.10
CA ALA A 95 -5.71 -24.21 10.61
C ALA A 95 -4.75 -23.01 10.48
N TRP A 96 -5.15 -21.94 9.79
CA TRP A 96 -4.28 -20.76 9.66
C TRP A 96 -4.14 -19.97 10.97
N GLN A 97 -5.13 -20.03 11.87
CA GLN A 97 -5.00 -19.45 13.21
C GLN A 97 -3.94 -20.17 14.05
N ALA A 98 -3.90 -21.50 13.99
CA ALA A 98 -2.87 -22.31 14.67
C ALA A 98 -1.46 -22.06 14.08
N GLU A 99 -1.36 -21.95 12.76
CA GLU A 99 -0.12 -21.57 12.05
C GLU A 99 0.40 -20.21 12.52
N ILE A 100 -0.45 -19.18 12.53
CA ILE A 100 -0.08 -17.84 13.02
C ILE A 100 0.29 -17.87 14.50
N ALA A 101 -0.48 -18.56 15.34
CA ALA A 101 -0.20 -18.64 16.78
C ALA A 101 1.19 -19.23 17.09
N ALA A 102 1.70 -20.12 16.23
CA ALA A 102 3.05 -20.69 16.34
C ALA A 102 4.18 -19.73 15.88
N MET A 103 3.89 -18.68 15.12
CA MET A 103 4.89 -17.68 14.71
C MET A 103 5.46 -16.93 15.92
N LYS A 104 6.74 -16.61 15.90
CA LYS A 104 7.39 -15.79 16.95
C LYS A 104 7.16 -14.29 16.69
N PRO A 105 6.68 -13.50 17.65
CA PRO A 105 6.66 -12.04 17.55
C PRO A 105 8.06 -11.46 17.31
N ILE A 106 8.13 -10.28 16.68
CA ILE A 106 9.41 -9.65 16.31
C ILE A 106 10.34 -9.45 17.52
N ASP A 107 9.80 -9.12 18.71
CA ASP A 107 10.58 -9.02 19.96
C ASP A 107 11.29 -10.32 20.36
N GLU A 108 10.69 -11.46 20.06
CA GLU A 108 11.24 -12.79 20.38
C GLU A 108 12.25 -13.26 19.31
N GLN A 109 12.26 -12.62 18.15
CA GLN A 109 13.26 -12.83 17.09
C GLN A 109 14.50 -11.94 17.30
N PHE A 110 14.30 -10.72 17.81
CA PHE A 110 15.35 -9.72 18.05
C PHE A 110 15.40 -9.33 19.55
N PRO A 111 15.83 -10.26 20.44
CA PRO A 111 15.76 -10.06 21.90
C PRO A 111 16.74 -9.01 22.45
N ASP A 112 17.66 -8.49 21.64
CA ASP A 112 18.54 -7.37 21.99
C ASP A 112 17.95 -6.00 21.60
N GLY A 113 16.74 -5.97 21.03
CA GLY A 113 16.05 -4.75 20.61
C GLY A 113 16.61 -4.10 19.34
N LYS A 114 17.48 -4.79 18.58
CA LYS A 114 18.07 -4.28 17.34
C LYS A 114 17.37 -4.88 16.14
N PHE A 115 16.37 -4.17 15.64
CA PHE A 115 15.59 -4.57 14.48
C PHE A 115 16.35 -4.25 13.18
N PRO A 116 16.11 -4.99 12.08
CA PRO A 116 16.82 -4.78 10.82
C PRO A 116 16.61 -3.37 10.26
N HIS A 117 17.71 -2.67 10.03
CA HIS A 117 17.79 -1.42 9.26
C HIS A 117 17.25 -1.66 7.83
N GLY A 118 16.65 -0.63 7.23
CA GLY A 118 16.12 -0.68 5.87
C GLY A 118 17.19 -0.74 4.76
N ILE A 119 16.91 -0.11 3.62
CA ILE A 119 17.95 0.13 2.59
C ILE A 119 18.28 1.62 2.53
N ASP A 120 19.57 1.95 2.62
CA ASP A 120 20.06 3.31 2.46
C ASP A 120 20.08 3.71 0.98
N GLU A 121 19.31 4.74 0.64
CA GLU A 121 19.29 5.36 -0.68
C GLU A 121 20.13 6.65 -0.66
N SER A 122 21.45 6.49 -0.73
CA SER A 122 22.43 7.59 -0.78
C SER A 122 22.87 7.92 -2.22
N PRO A 123 23.05 9.21 -2.59
CA PRO A 123 22.84 10.40 -1.76
C PRO A 123 21.39 10.89 -1.79
N TYR A 124 20.95 11.55 -0.71
CA TYR A 124 19.67 12.27 -0.63
C TYR A 124 19.45 13.32 -1.75
N TYR A 125 20.52 13.78 -2.41
CA TYR A 125 20.51 14.95 -3.27
C TYR A 125 20.92 14.59 -4.69
N LEU A 126 20.18 15.12 -5.68
CA LEU A 126 20.58 15.09 -7.08
C LEU A 126 21.96 15.75 -7.28
N LYS A 127 22.97 14.91 -7.58
CA LYS A 127 24.34 15.37 -7.89
C LYS A 127 24.31 16.42 -8.99
N GLY A 128 24.64 17.66 -8.63
CA GLY A 128 24.86 18.77 -9.58
C GLY A 128 23.83 19.90 -9.59
N LYS A 129 22.79 19.90 -8.73
CA LYS A 129 21.90 21.08 -8.61
C LYS A 129 22.57 22.26 -7.88
N ASP A 130 23.36 22.03 -6.82
CA ASP A 130 24.30 23.02 -6.25
C ASP A 130 25.40 22.38 -5.39
N GLY A 131 26.58 23.00 -5.34
CA GLY A 131 27.76 22.49 -4.62
C GLY A 131 27.81 22.85 -3.13
N ARG A 132 26.67 23.12 -2.49
CA ARG A 132 26.60 23.63 -1.09
C ARG A 132 25.83 22.72 -0.13
N VAL A 133 25.15 21.69 -0.63
CA VAL A 133 24.28 20.82 0.18
C VAL A 133 24.93 19.49 0.49
N ALA A 134 25.19 19.28 1.79
CA ALA A 134 25.04 17.99 2.47
C ALA A 134 25.82 16.76 1.92
N THR A 135 26.83 16.97 1.08
CA THR A 135 27.77 15.94 0.61
C THR A 135 28.56 15.29 1.74
N ASP A 136 28.58 15.91 2.91
CA ASP A 136 29.31 15.49 4.10
C ASP A 136 28.41 14.85 5.17
N ARG A 137 27.06 14.80 5.02
CA ARG A 137 26.12 14.32 6.06
C ARG A 137 26.53 13.01 6.74
N GLU A 138 26.88 11.99 5.96
CA GLU A 138 27.35 10.68 6.45
C GLU A 138 28.63 10.78 7.28
N SER A 139 29.49 11.75 6.97
CA SER A 139 30.79 11.99 7.63
C SER A 139 30.76 13.04 8.74
N ASN A 140 29.72 13.88 8.79
CA ASN A 140 29.62 15.05 9.64
C ASN A 140 29.25 14.66 11.07
N GLU A 141 30.10 15.01 12.04
CA GLU A 141 29.95 14.60 13.45
C GLU A 141 28.69 15.18 14.12
N GLU A 142 28.25 16.38 13.74
CA GLU A 142 27.00 16.97 14.25
C GLU A 142 25.80 16.13 13.77
N LYS A 143 25.80 15.74 12.49
CA LYS A 143 24.72 14.91 11.91
C LYS A 143 24.73 13.49 12.46
N LYS A 144 25.90 12.87 12.69
CA LYS A 144 25.99 11.58 13.39
C LYS A 144 25.44 11.66 14.82
N ALA A 145 25.83 12.67 15.59
CA ALA A 145 25.36 12.86 16.96
C ALA A 145 23.84 13.07 17.01
N LEU A 146 23.29 13.85 16.07
CA LEU A 146 21.85 14.04 15.93
C LEU A 146 21.14 12.74 15.55
N ASP A 147 21.64 11.98 14.57
CA ASP A 147 21.03 10.72 14.13
C ASP A 147 20.95 9.69 15.27
N ILE A 148 22.05 9.54 16.03
CA ILE A 148 22.13 8.70 17.22
C ILE A 148 21.11 9.12 18.29
N SER A 149 20.82 10.42 18.43
CA SER A 149 19.84 10.91 19.42
C SER A 149 18.39 10.50 19.11
N TYR A 150 18.10 10.06 17.87
CA TYR A 150 16.80 9.54 17.45
C TYR A 150 16.76 8.00 17.35
N GLU A 151 17.81 7.27 17.75
CA GLU A 151 17.92 5.83 17.50
C GLU A 151 16.76 5.01 18.09
N GLU A 152 16.20 5.38 19.25
CA GLU A 152 14.99 4.72 19.79
C GLU A 152 13.76 4.88 18.87
N VAL A 153 13.62 6.03 18.20
CA VAL A 153 12.56 6.28 17.22
C VAL A 153 12.80 5.47 15.94
N TRP A 154 14.05 5.36 15.50
CA TRP A 154 14.40 4.53 14.34
C TRP A 154 14.18 3.04 14.59
N GLN A 155 14.51 2.55 15.79
CA GLN A 155 14.23 1.16 16.17
C GLN A 155 12.72 0.86 16.20
N ASP A 156 11.88 1.81 16.61
CA ASP A 156 10.42 1.64 16.52
C ASP A 156 9.92 1.48 15.07
N TYR A 157 10.41 2.30 14.14
CA TYR A 157 10.09 2.13 12.71
C TYR A 157 10.64 0.82 12.13
N ARG A 158 11.86 0.41 12.50
CA ARG A 158 12.45 -0.86 12.05
C ARG A 158 11.69 -2.07 12.60
N ARG A 159 11.18 -2.01 13.84
CA ARG A 159 10.35 -3.04 14.47
C ARG A 159 9.03 -3.25 13.73
N SER A 160 8.30 -2.19 13.41
CA SER A 160 7.08 -2.28 12.60
C SER A 160 7.36 -2.66 11.15
N ALA A 161 8.49 -2.21 10.58
CA ALA A 161 8.87 -2.56 9.20
C ALA A 161 9.24 -4.04 9.05
N GLU A 162 9.88 -4.62 10.05
CA GLU A 162 10.20 -6.06 10.06
C GLU A 162 8.92 -6.90 10.20
N ALA A 163 7.99 -6.49 11.07
CA ALA A 163 6.67 -7.11 11.10
C ALA A 163 5.97 -7.02 9.73
N HIS A 164 6.03 -5.86 9.06
CA HIS A 164 5.44 -5.65 7.74
C HIS A 164 6.09 -6.54 6.65
N ARG A 165 7.42 -6.65 6.62
CA ARG A 165 8.14 -7.58 5.72
C ARG A 165 7.69 -9.03 5.92
N GLN A 166 7.58 -9.49 7.16
CA GLN A 166 7.19 -10.87 7.46
C GLN A 166 5.72 -11.14 7.15
N VAL A 167 4.81 -10.21 7.48
CA VAL A 167 3.38 -10.31 7.13
C VAL A 167 3.20 -10.36 5.63
N ARG A 168 3.73 -9.42 4.84
CA ARG A 168 3.51 -9.39 3.39
C ARG A 168 4.10 -10.61 2.68
N LYS A 169 5.25 -11.10 3.14
CA LYS A 169 5.86 -12.34 2.65
C LYS A 169 4.96 -13.55 2.91
N TYR A 170 4.34 -13.63 4.08
CA TYR A 170 3.34 -14.66 4.38
C TYR A 170 2.07 -14.48 3.54
N VAL A 171 1.52 -13.27 3.41
CA VAL A 171 0.34 -12.98 2.56
C VAL A 171 0.54 -13.48 1.12
N LYS A 172 1.69 -13.16 0.52
CA LYS A 172 2.08 -13.62 -0.83
C LYS A 172 2.14 -15.14 -0.97
N SER A 173 2.27 -15.91 0.12
CA SER A 173 2.31 -17.39 0.08
C SER A 173 0.93 -18.06 0.04
N TRP A 174 -0.16 -17.34 0.33
CA TRP A 174 -1.51 -17.94 0.41
C TRP A 174 -2.63 -17.14 -0.24
N ILE A 175 -2.45 -15.84 -0.53
CA ILE A 175 -3.48 -15.04 -1.20
C ILE A 175 -3.72 -15.57 -2.61
N LYS A 176 -4.98 -15.87 -2.93
CA LYS A 176 -5.36 -16.49 -4.21
C LYS A 176 -6.83 -16.22 -4.56
N PRO A 177 -7.20 -16.32 -5.85
CA PRO A 177 -8.60 -16.27 -6.26
C PRO A 177 -9.46 -17.31 -5.53
N GLY A 178 -10.74 -16.99 -5.34
CA GLY A 178 -11.69 -17.83 -4.61
C GLY A 178 -11.76 -17.57 -3.10
N MET A 179 -10.82 -16.81 -2.52
CA MET A 179 -10.93 -16.30 -1.15
C MET A 179 -11.84 -15.07 -1.08
N THR A 180 -12.64 -14.95 -0.02
CA THR A 180 -13.36 -13.70 0.27
C THR A 180 -12.39 -12.60 0.73
N MET A 181 -12.74 -11.35 0.48
CA MET A 181 -11.93 -10.21 0.97
C MET A 181 -11.87 -10.21 2.51
N ILE A 182 -12.91 -10.68 3.19
CA ILE A 182 -12.94 -10.81 4.66
C ILE A 182 -11.88 -11.82 5.13
N GLU A 183 -11.80 -13.01 4.52
CA GLU A 183 -10.80 -14.02 4.89
C GLU A 183 -9.37 -13.52 4.68
N ILE A 184 -9.13 -12.79 3.57
CA ILE A 184 -7.83 -12.18 3.27
C ILE A 184 -7.45 -11.17 4.37
N CYS A 185 -8.32 -10.20 4.66
CA CYS A 185 -8.06 -9.20 5.69
C CYS A 185 -7.93 -9.83 7.09
N GLU A 186 -8.79 -10.78 7.47
CA GLU A 186 -8.71 -11.42 8.79
C GLU A 186 -7.42 -12.22 8.97
N ARG A 187 -6.98 -12.99 7.97
CA ARG A 187 -5.72 -13.76 8.05
C ARG A 187 -4.50 -12.84 8.09
N LEU A 188 -4.47 -11.81 7.23
CA LEU A 188 -3.41 -10.81 7.21
C LEU A 188 -3.33 -10.09 8.57
N GLU A 189 -4.41 -9.46 9.02
CA GLU A 189 -4.42 -8.69 10.26
C GLU A 189 -4.14 -9.55 11.50
N THR A 190 -4.57 -10.82 11.53
CA THR A 190 -4.22 -11.73 12.64
C THR A 190 -2.73 -12.02 12.67
N THR A 191 -2.08 -12.12 11.49
CA THR A 191 -0.62 -12.24 11.38
C THR A 191 0.06 -10.98 11.90
N SER A 192 -0.38 -9.80 11.45
CA SER A 192 0.17 -8.52 11.89
C SER A 192 0.09 -8.34 13.41
N ARG A 193 -1.08 -8.60 14.02
CA ARG A 193 -1.28 -8.53 15.48
C ARG A 193 -0.36 -9.48 16.24
N ARG A 194 -0.15 -10.69 15.73
CA ARG A 194 0.77 -11.67 16.33
C ARG A 194 2.22 -11.22 16.24
N LEU A 195 2.67 -10.81 15.05
CA LEU A 195 4.07 -10.48 14.81
C LEU A 195 4.48 -9.18 15.52
N ILE A 196 3.66 -8.13 15.51
CA ILE A 196 3.95 -6.88 16.24
C ILE A 196 3.73 -6.97 17.75
N LYS A 197 3.06 -8.04 18.22
CA LYS A 197 2.61 -8.23 19.60
C LYS A 197 1.68 -7.10 20.04
N GLU A 198 0.47 -7.07 19.45
CA GLU A 198 -0.56 -6.05 19.68
C GLU A 198 -0.79 -5.78 21.19
N GLN A 199 -0.64 -4.52 21.60
CA GLN A 199 -0.74 -4.07 23.00
C GLN A 199 -1.33 -2.66 23.07
N GLY A 200 -2.63 -2.53 22.77
CA GLY A 200 -3.32 -1.24 22.78
C GLY A 200 -2.66 -0.24 21.81
N LEU A 201 -2.40 0.98 22.28
CA LEU A 201 -1.73 2.01 21.49
C LEU A 201 -0.18 1.87 21.46
N GLU A 202 0.42 1.02 22.28
CA GLU A 202 1.88 0.84 22.32
C GLU A 202 2.42 0.08 21.11
N ALA A 203 1.65 -0.87 20.57
CA ALA A 203 2.00 -1.67 19.40
C ALA A 203 0.73 -2.22 18.76
N GLY A 204 0.59 -2.13 17.44
CA GLY A 204 -0.66 -2.50 16.79
C GLY A 204 -0.71 -2.24 15.30
N LEU A 205 -1.93 -2.24 14.75
CA LEU A 205 -2.21 -1.93 13.35
C LEU A 205 -2.42 -0.42 13.21
N ALA A 206 -1.71 0.20 12.26
CA ALA A 206 -1.70 1.65 12.12
C ALA A 206 -2.94 2.20 11.41
N PHE A 207 -3.49 1.40 10.49
CA PHE A 207 -4.70 1.66 9.74
C PHE A 207 -5.23 0.32 9.15
N PRO A 208 -6.50 0.25 8.70
CA PRO A 208 -7.12 -0.98 8.22
C PRO A 208 -6.47 -1.53 6.95
N THR A 209 -6.55 -2.84 6.75
CA THR A 209 -6.06 -3.49 5.54
C THR A 209 -6.91 -3.09 4.33
N GLY A 210 -6.42 -2.15 3.55
CA GLY A 210 -6.82 -1.90 2.17
C GLY A 210 -6.59 -3.14 1.32
N CYS A 211 -7.60 -3.49 0.53
CA CYS A 211 -7.60 -4.62 -0.42
C CYS A 211 -8.32 -4.22 -1.72
N SER A 212 -8.14 -2.96 -2.14
CA SER A 212 -8.89 -2.28 -3.20
C SER A 212 -8.78 -2.99 -4.56
N LEU A 213 -9.92 -3.23 -5.23
CA LEU A 213 -9.99 -4.03 -6.45
C LEU A 213 -10.19 -3.20 -7.73
N ASN A 214 -9.37 -3.49 -8.75
CA ASN A 214 -9.52 -2.99 -10.12
C ASN A 214 -9.53 -1.46 -10.20
N HIS A 215 -10.63 -0.86 -10.62
CA HIS A 215 -10.85 0.59 -10.67
C HIS A 215 -10.83 1.30 -9.30
N CYS A 216 -11.06 0.58 -8.20
CA CYS A 216 -10.86 1.11 -6.85
C CYS A 216 -9.37 1.08 -6.53
N ALA A 217 -8.80 2.26 -6.25
CA ALA A 217 -7.38 2.45 -5.97
C ALA A 217 -7.06 2.25 -4.48
N ALA A 218 -7.77 2.95 -3.59
CA ALA A 218 -7.47 3.03 -2.16
C ALA A 218 -8.74 2.96 -1.28
N HIS A 219 -8.54 2.78 0.04
CA HIS A 219 -9.56 2.83 1.11
C HIS A 219 -10.73 1.82 1.04
N TYR A 220 -10.70 0.80 0.18
CA TYR A 220 -11.60 -0.33 0.31
C TYR A 220 -11.04 -1.40 1.25
N THR A 221 -11.76 -1.67 2.34
CA THR A 221 -11.69 -2.90 3.13
C THR A 221 -13.12 -3.40 3.33
N PRO A 222 -13.40 -4.71 3.35
CA PRO A 222 -14.77 -5.21 3.49
C PRO A 222 -15.38 -4.82 4.83
N ASN A 223 -16.67 -4.49 4.83
CA ASN A 223 -17.50 -4.40 6.03
C ASN A 223 -18.08 -5.79 6.38
N ALA A 224 -18.64 -5.95 7.58
CA ALA A 224 -19.31 -7.20 7.95
C ALA A 224 -20.48 -7.52 6.98
N GLY A 225 -20.47 -8.72 6.40
CA GLY A 225 -21.46 -9.16 5.40
C GLY A 225 -21.08 -8.88 3.94
N ASP A 226 -19.91 -8.27 3.67
CA ASP A 226 -19.34 -8.25 2.33
C ASP A 226 -19.07 -9.69 1.84
N THR A 227 -19.50 -9.99 0.63
CA THR A 227 -19.40 -11.32 -0.02
C THR A 227 -18.50 -11.29 -1.25
N THR A 228 -17.73 -10.21 -1.43
CA THR A 228 -16.75 -10.07 -2.51
C THR A 228 -15.67 -11.14 -2.39
N VAL A 229 -15.45 -11.85 -3.51
CA VAL A 229 -14.45 -12.91 -3.66
C VAL A 229 -13.42 -12.44 -4.66
N LEU A 230 -12.13 -12.56 -4.31
CA LEU A 230 -11.00 -12.24 -5.19
C LEU A 230 -11.04 -13.13 -6.44
N GLN A 231 -10.92 -12.52 -7.63
CA GLN A 231 -10.94 -13.22 -8.92
C GLN A 231 -9.54 -13.28 -9.56
N TYR A 232 -9.34 -14.21 -10.49
CA TYR A 232 -8.08 -14.32 -11.25
C TYR A 232 -7.75 -13.04 -12.04
N GLY A 233 -8.78 -12.41 -12.61
CA GLY A 233 -8.66 -11.16 -13.37
C GLY A 233 -8.66 -9.87 -12.54
N ASP A 234 -8.57 -9.96 -11.21
CA ASP A 234 -8.53 -8.79 -10.34
C ASP A 234 -7.11 -8.23 -10.15
N VAL A 235 -7.03 -6.91 -10.02
CA VAL A 235 -5.84 -6.18 -9.57
C VAL A 235 -6.11 -5.60 -8.17
N CYS A 236 -5.61 -6.29 -7.15
CA CYS A 236 -5.85 -6.00 -5.74
C CYS A 236 -4.66 -5.24 -5.13
N LYS A 237 -4.90 -4.07 -4.53
CA LYS A 237 -3.87 -3.36 -3.75
C LYS A 237 -3.93 -3.81 -2.31
N ILE A 238 -2.89 -4.51 -1.85
CA ILE A 238 -2.74 -4.88 -0.44
C ILE A 238 -1.94 -3.78 0.24
N ASP A 239 -2.64 -3.03 1.07
CA ASP A 239 -2.19 -1.81 1.71
C ASP A 239 -2.55 -1.91 3.20
N TYR A 240 -1.56 -1.88 4.09
CA TYR A 240 -1.81 -2.06 5.53
C TYR A 240 -0.64 -1.55 6.37
N GLY A 241 -0.97 -0.94 7.51
CA GLY A 241 0.04 -0.35 8.37
C GLY A 241 0.25 -1.07 9.68
N ILE A 242 1.46 -0.98 10.20
CA ILE A 242 1.86 -1.49 11.52
C ILE A 242 2.58 -0.36 12.27
N HIS A 243 2.35 -0.21 13.58
CA HIS A 243 3.04 0.80 14.38
C HIS A 243 3.61 0.29 15.70
N VAL A 244 4.57 1.04 16.22
CA VAL A 244 5.10 0.94 17.60
C VAL A 244 5.16 2.35 18.17
N ARG A 245 4.52 2.58 19.33
CA ARG A 245 4.42 3.91 20.00
C ARG A 245 4.02 5.05 19.06
N GLY A 246 3.14 4.75 18.11
CA GLY A 246 2.70 5.68 17.07
C GLY A 246 3.73 5.98 15.98
N ARG A 247 4.80 5.18 15.80
CA ARG A 247 5.70 5.20 14.64
C ARG A 247 5.14 4.26 13.57
N LEU A 248 4.46 4.83 12.59
CA LEU A 248 3.64 4.11 11.60
C LEU A 248 4.51 3.70 10.41
N ILE A 249 4.48 2.43 10.05
CA ILE A 249 4.93 1.99 8.73
C ILE A 249 3.71 1.93 7.84
N ASP A 250 3.78 2.73 6.79
CA ASP A 250 2.91 2.73 5.62
C ASP A 250 3.65 2.09 4.43
N SER A 251 3.05 1.09 3.80
CA SER A 251 3.65 0.36 2.67
C SER A 251 2.64 -0.60 2.04
N ALA A 252 2.53 -0.53 0.72
CA ALA A 252 1.55 -1.25 -0.07
C ALA A 252 2.21 -1.94 -1.27
N PHE A 253 1.56 -3.01 -1.73
CA PHE A 253 1.93 -3.74 -2.94
C PHE A 253 0.70 -4.20 -3.71
N THR A 254 0.82 -4.28 -5.03
CA THR A 254 -0.24 -4.84 -5.88
C THR A 254 -0.10 -6.35 -6.00
N VAL A 255 -1.24 -7.05 -5.91
CA VAL A 255 -1.41 -8.48 -6.16
C VAL A 255 -2.32 -8.64 -7.39
N HIS A 256 -1.88 -9.47 -8.32
CA HIS A 256 -2.60 -9.86 -9.53
C HIS A 256 -2.19 -11.30 -9.90
N PHE A 257 -3.07 -12.03 -10.60
CA PHE A 257 -2.81 -13.42 -11.01
C PHE A 257 -2.75 -13.59 -12.54
N ASP A 258 -3.41 -12.71 -13.29
CA ASP A 258 -3.32 -12.66 -14.75
C ASP A 258 -2.06 -11.87 -15.19
N PRO A 259 -1.05 -12.50 -15.83
CA PRO A 259 0.21 -11.85 -16.21
C PRO A 259 0.04 -10.67 -17.17
N LYS A 260 -1.13 -10.49 -17.80
CA LYS A 260 -1.42 -9.30 -18.61
C LYS A 260 -1.27 -7.99 -17.82
N PHE A 261 -1.37 -8.04 -16.48
CA PHE A 261 -1.20 -6.88 -15.62
C PHE A 261 0.25 -6.59 -15.22
N ASP A 262 1.22 -7.50 -15.48
CA ASP A 262 2.65 -7.29 -15.16
C ASP A 262 3.17 -5.93 -15.64
N PRO A 263 2.90 -5.47 -16.89
CA PRO A 263 3.42 -4.19 -17.37
C PRO A 263 2.82 -2.97 -16.66
N LEU A 264 1.58 -3.06 -16.17
CA LEU A 264 0.94 -1.99 -15.38
C LEU A 264 1.53 -1.94 -13.98
N VAL A 265 1.69 -3.09 -13.34
CA VAL A 265 2.20 -3.21 -11.98
C VAL A 265 3.68 -2.81 -11.93
N GLU A 266 4.48 -3.20 -12.94
CA GLU A 266 5.88 -2.78 -13.05
C GLU A 266 6.01 -1.26 -13.31
N ALA A 267 5.19 -0.68 -14.18
CA ALA A 267 5.21 0.77 -14.44
C ALA A 267 5.01 1.62 -13.18
N VAL A 268 4.12 1.19 -12.29
CA VAL A 268 3.90 1.84 -10.99
C VAL A 268 5.06 1.57 -10.02
N ARG A 269 5.66 0.37 -10.07
CA ARG A 269 6.83 0.03 -9.24
C ARG A 269 8.05 0.87 -9.62
N GLU A 270 8.30 1.06 -10.91
CA GLU A 270 9.35 1.96 -11.41
C GLU A 270 9.08 3.41 -11.01
N ALA A 271 7.83 3.88 -11.13
CA ALA A 271 7.44 5.23 -10.72
C ALA A 271 7.61 5.49 -9.22
N THR A 272 7.16 4.59 -8.34
CA THR A 272 7.39 4.68 -6.90
C THR A 272 8.88 4.70 -6.56
N ASN A 273 9.69 3.84 -7.20
CA ASN A 273 11.13 3.83 -6.98
C ASN A 273 11.82 5.11 -7.49
N ALA A 274 11.35 5.70 -8.58
CA ALA A 274 11.82 7.01 -9.05
C ALA A 274 11.49 8.12 -8.03
N GLY A 275 10.27 8.11 -7.47
CA GLY A 275 9.86 9.03 -6.41
C GLY A 275 10.72 8.88 -5.15
N ILE A 276 10.95 7.65 -4.68
CA ILE A 276 11.83 7.35 -3.52
C ILE A 276 13.25 7.86 -3.76
N LYS A 277 13.78 7.66 -4.98
CA LYS A 277 15.13 8.07 -5.36
C LYS A 277 15.29 9.59 -5.41
N GLU A 278 14.34 10.31 -6.00
CA GLU A 278 14.35 11.78 -6.08
C GLU A 278 14.08 12.44 -4.72
N SER A 279 13.28 11.81 -3.85
CA SER A 279 12.97 12.31 -2.50
C SER A 279 14.24 12.48 -1.65
N GLY A 280 14.28 13.51 -0.82
CA GLY A 280 15.42 13.79 0.06
C GLY A 280 15.28 15.13 0.76
N ILE A 281 16.09 15.38 1.78
CA ILE A 281 16.09 16.65 2.51
C ILE A 281 16.36 17.80 1.52
N ASP A 282 15.70 18.95 1.71
CA ASP A 282 15.68 20.12 0.81
C ASP A 282 15.06 19.92 -0.59
N VAL A 283 14.68 18.69 -0.97
CA VAL A 283 13.99 18.42 -2.25
C VAL A 283 12.58 18.99 -2.20
N ARG A 284 12.16 19.61 -3.31
CA ARG A 284 10.83 20.18 -3.47
C ARG A 284 9.84 19.08 -3.82
N LEU A 285 8.69 19.03 -3.16
CA LEU A 285 7.67 18.00 -3.37
C LEU A 285 7.18 17.98 -4.84
N CYS A 286 7.09 19.13 -5.50
CA CYS A 286 6.80 19.20 -6.94
C CYS A 286 7.81 18.47 -7.86
N ASP A 287 9.10 18.42 -7.50
CA ASP A 287 10.13 17.77 -8.32
C ASP A 287 9.96 16.24 -8.24
N VAL A 288 9.57 15.73 -7.07
CA VAL A 288 9.20 14.31 -6.88
C VAL A 288 7.97 13.95 -7.73
N GLY A 289 6.95 14.82 -7.77
CA GLY A 289 5.78 14.60 -8.61
C GLY A 289 6.05 14.67 -10.11
N GLU A 290 6.99 15.51 -10.54
CA GLU A 290 7.39 15.60 -11.94
C GLU A 290 8.13 14.34 -12.41
N ILE A 291 9.08 13.81 -11.63
CA ILE A 291 9.80 12.58 -12.01
C ILE A 291 8.90 11.33 -11.97
N VAL A 292 7.95 11.28 -11.02
CA VAL A 292 6.96 10.19 -10.93
C VAL A 292 6.06 10.19 -12.15
N GLU A 293 5.57 11.35 -12.59
CA GLU A 293 4.79 11.47 -13.83
C GLU A 293 5.62 11.13 -15.07
N GLU A 294 6.86 11.61 -15.18
CA GLU A 294 7.75 11.32 -16.32
C GLU A 294 7.97 9.81 -16.47
N VAL A 295 8.33 9.12 -15.39
CA VAL A 295 8.56 7.67 -15.41
C VAL A 295 7.26 6.94 -15.71
N MET A 296 6.19 7.18 -14.96
CA MET A 296 4.94 6.43 -15.10
C MET A 296 4.32 6.59 -16.51
N THR A 297 4.30 7.82 -17.05
CA THR A 297 3.74 8.09 -18.39
C THR A 297 4.66 7.67 -19.54
N SER A 298 5.88 7.16 -19.25
CA SER A 298 6.75 6.54 -20.26
C SER A 298 6.34 5.10 -20.61
N HIS A 299 5.48 4.47 -19.80
CA HIS A 299 4.98 3.11 -20.02
C HIS A 299 3.67 3.10 -20.83
N GLU A 300 3.65 2.23 -21.84
CA GLU A 300 2.45 1.83 -22.58
C GLU A 300 2.15 0.36 -22.25
N VAL A 301 0.89 0.03 -21.97
CA VAL A 301 0.42 -1.32 -21.64
C VAL A 301 -0.71 -1.73 -22.57
N GLU A 302 -0.78 -3.00 -22.96
CA GLU A 302 -1.89 -3.55 -23.74
C GLU A 302 -2.74 -4.47 -22.87
N LEU A 303 -4.02 -4.13 -22.69
CA LEU A 303 -4.99 -4.93 -21.94
C LEU A 303 -6.21 -5.18 -22.82
N ASP A 304 -6.59 -6.45 -22.94
CA ASP A 304 -7.79 -6.91 -23.66
C ASP A 304 -7.93 -6.29 -25.08
N GLY A 305 -6.80 -6.19 -25.80
CA GLY A 305 -6.71 -5.66 -27.17
C GLY A 305 -6.74 -4.13 -27.28
N LYS A 306 -6.49 -3.40 -26.18
CA LYS A 306 -6.42 -1.93 -26.15
C LYS A 306 -5.12 -1.46 -25.52
N SER A 307 -4.45 -0.51 -26.16
CA SER A 307 -3.24 0.13 -25.62
C SER A 307 -3.60 1.34 -24.75
N TYR A 308 -2.91 1.47 -23.62
CA TYR A 308 -3.05 2.54 -22.64
C TYR A 308 -1.67 3.10 -22.28
N VAL A 309 -1.51 4.43 -22.27
CA VAL A 309 -0.44 5.07 -21.50
C VAL A 309 -0.85 5.00 -20.03
N VAL A 310 0.04 4.54 -19.15
CA VAL A 310 -0.24 4.49 -17.70
C VAL A 310 -0.30 5.92 -17.15
N LYS A 311 -1.40 6.27 -16.48
CA LYS A 311 -1.61 7.63 -15.95
C LYS A 311 -1.48 7.64 -14.43
N PRO A 312 -0.74 8.59 -13.85
CA PRO A 312 -0.86 8.86 -12.42
C PRO A 312 -2.29 9.26 -12.07
N ILE A 313 -2.78 8.77 -10.93
CA ILE A 313 -4.04 9.22 -10.33
C ILE A 313 -3.79 10.59 -9.69
N ARG A 314 -3.97 11.67 -10.44
CA ARG A 314 -3.51 13.04 -10.10
C ARG A 314 -4.11 13.69 -8.83
N ASN A 315 -5.04 13.02 -8.16
CA ASN A 315 -5.63 13.42 -6.89
C ASN A 315 -5.45 12.35 -5.79
N LEU A 316 -4.50 11.44 -5.97
CA LEU A 316 -3.84 10.68 -4.91
C LEU A 316 -2.39 11.16 -4.82
N ASN A 317 -1.79 11.00 -3.64
CA ASN A 317 -0.57 11.65 -3.23
C ASN A 317 0.05 10.85 -2.10
N GLY A 318 1.37 10.63 -2.09
CA GLY A 318 2.04 10.26 -0.84
C GLY A 318 1.94 11.37 0.20
N HIS A 319 2.40 11.13 1.42
CA HIS A 319 2.23 12.08 2.53
C HIS A 319 3.36 12.01 3.56
N SER A 320 3.53 13.09 4.32
CA SER A 320 4.31 13.03 5.55
C SER A 320 3.59 12.21 6.62
N ILE A 321 4.34 11.55 7.50
CA ILE A 321 3.88 10.73 8.62
C ILE A 321 4.43 11.33 9.93
N ALA A 322 3.62 11.36 10.99
CA ALA A 322 4.01 11.81 12.33
C ALA A 322 3.43 10.90 13.41
N GLN A 323 3.75 11.15 14.69
CA GLN A 323 3.37 10.22 15.76
C GLN A 323 1.85 10.08 15.90
N TYR A 324 1.34 8.86 15.78
CA TYR A 324 -0.11 8.54 15.70
C TYR A 324 -0.89 9.31 14.62
N ARG A 325 -0.21 9.84 13.60
CA ARG A 325 -0.80 10.69 12.56
C ARG A 325 -0.29 10.23 11.20
N ILE A 326 -1.12 9.44 10.52
CA ILE A 326 -0.76 8.86 9.23
C ILE A 326 -0.55 9.95 8.17
N HIS A 327 -1.43 10.95 8.09
CA HIS A 327 -1.28 12.14 7.25
C HIS A 327 -0.85 13.37 8.07
N ALA A 328 0.44 13.70 8.05
CA ALA A 328 1.04 14.76 8.87
C ALA A 328 1.05 16.18 8.25
N GLY A 329 0.41 16.36 7.08
CA GLY A 329 0.07 17.67 6.53
C GLY A 329 0.80 18.09 5.25
N LYS A 330 1.99 17.53 4.97
CA LYS A 330 2.64 17.68 3.65
C LYS A 330 2.20 16.54 2.74
N THR A 331 1.90 16.85 1.48
CA THR A 331 1.55 15.85 0.45
C THR A 331 2.64 15.76 -0.61
N VAL A 332 3.02 14.54 -0.98
CA VAL A 332 3.96 14.22 -2.05
C VAL A 332 3.14 14.03 -3.34
N PRO A 333 3.16 14.96 -4.29
CA PRO A 333 2.42 14.81 -5.53
C PRO A 333 3.02 13.68 -6.38
N ILE A 334 2.16 13.05 -7.19
CA ILE A 334 2.57 12.07 -8.22
C ILE A 334 2.39 12.63 -9.65
N VAL A 335 2.24 13.96 -9.73
CA VAL A 335 2.14 14.76 -10.95
C VAL A 335 2.91 16.08 -10.80
N LYS A 336 3.37 16.64 -11.91
CA LYS A 336 4.00 17.97 -11.91
C LYS A 336 3.02 19.08 -11.54
N GLY A 337 3.56 20.21 -11.08
CA GLY A 337 2.78 21.41 -10.77
C GLY A 337 2.22 21.47 -9.34
N GLY A 338 2.64 20.55 -8.46
CA GLY A 338 2.40 20.63 -7.01
C GLY A 338 3.16 21.76 -6.32
N GLU A 339 3.09 21.78 -4.98
CA GLU A 339 3.75 22.81 -4.17
C GLU A 339 5.28 22.77 -4.23
N GLN A 340 5.89 23.95 -4.09
CA GLN A 340 7.34 24.12 -3.98
C GLN A 340 7.87 23.82 -2.56
N THR A 341 6.99 23.42 -1.64
CA THR A 341 7.27 22.98 -0.27
C THR A 341 8.36 21.90 -0.27
N LYS A 342 9.27 21.95 0.71
CA LYS A 342 10.42 21.05 0.79
C LYS A 342 10.21 19.94 1.81
N MET A 343 10.86 18.80 1.57
CA MET A 343 11.12 17.77 2.57
C MET A 343 12.24 18.23 3.51
N GLU A 344 12.10 17.94 4.80
CA GLU A 344 13.00 18.41 5.87
C GLU A 344 13.66 17.24 6.63
N GLU A 345 14.67 17.58 7.43
CA GLU A 345 15.39 16.62 8.28
C GLU A 345 14.47 16.07 9.39
N ASN A 346 14.60 14.77 9.66
CA ASN A 346 13.77 13.97 10.58
C ASN A 346 12.30 13.82 10.18
N GLU A 347 11.88 14.31 9.01
CA GLU A 347 10.55 14.00 8.47
C GLU A 347 10.46 12.56 7.94
N ILE A 348 9.27 11.99 8.05
CA ILE A 348 8.94 10.64 7.62
C ILE A 348 7.93 10.75 6.50
N TYR A 349 8.08 9.96 5.44
CA TYR A 349 7.21 10.04 4.27
C TYR A 349 6.75 8.66 3.81
N ALA A 350 5.45 8.53 3.58
CA ALA A 350 4.85 7.58 2.66
C ALA A 350 5.14 8.04 1.23
N ILE A 351 5.92 7.25 0.48
CA ILE A 351 6.10 7.45 -0.96
C ILE A 351 5.32 6.37 -1.70
N GLU A 352 4.04 6.67 -1.93
CA GLU A 352 3.15 5.89 -2.77
C GLU A 352 2.97 6.50 -4.16
N THR A 353 2.73 5.64 -5.15
CA THR A 353 2.23 6.09 -6.46
C THR A 353 1.13 5.17 -6.96
N PHE A 354 0.20 5.74 -7.71
CA PHE A 354 -0.95 5.02 -8.28
C PHE A 354 -1.01 5.21 -9.79
N GLY A 355 -0.89 4.11 -10.54
CA GLY A 355 -1.10 4.10 -11.98
C GLY A 355 -2.50 3.62 -12.33
N SER A 356 -3.11 4.23 -13.34
CA SER A 356 -4.45 3.93 -13.82
C SER A 356 -4.51 3.84 -15.35
N THR A 357 -5.31 2.90 -15.87
CA THR A 357 -5.71 2.84 -17.28
C THR A 357 -6.96 3.68 -17.60
N GLY A 358 -7.58 4.27 -16.57
CA GLY A 358 -8.81 5.06 -16.63
C GLY A 358 -8.59 6.55 -16.94
N LYS A 359 -9.20 7.42 -16.14
CA LYS A 359 -9.07 8.88 -16.24
C LYS A 359 -7.86 9.44 -15.48
N GLY A 360 -7.17 8.63 -14.69
CA GLY A 360 -6.13 9.08 -13.77
C GLY A 360 -6.70 10.04 -12.74
N TYR A 361 -7.89 9.76 -12.22
CA TYR A 361 -8.58 10.56 -11.20
C TYR A 361 -9.61 9.72 -10.46
N VAL A 362 -9.56 9.74 -9.14
CA VAL A 362 -10.50 9.01 -8.28
C VAL A 362 -11.65 9.90 -7.78
N HIS A 363 -12.79 9.28 -7.52
CA HIS A 363 -13.91 9.83 -6.77
C HIS A 363 -14.34 8.82 -5.70
N ASP A 364 -15.03 9.30 -4.67
CA ASP A 364 -15.67 8.45 -3.67
C ASP A 364 -16.68 7.51 -4.37
N ASP A 365 -16.68 6.23 -3.99
CA ASP A 365 -17.67 5.24 -4.41
C ASP A 365 -17.79 4.12 -3.34
N MET A 366 -18.78 3.25 -3.50
CA MET A 366 -19.06 2.10 -2.62
C MET A 366 -19.38 2.50 -1.17
N GLU A 367 -19.43 1.53 -0.25
CA GLU A 367 -19.71 1.80 1.16
C GLU A 367 -18.44 2.19 1.93
N THR A 368 -18.48 3.30 2.68
CA THR A 368 -17.41 3.72 3.59
C THR A 368 -17.11 2.63 4.63
N SER A 369 -15.85 2.22 4.69
CA SER A 369 -15.33 1.23 5.65
C SER A 369 -14.29 1.84 6.59
N HIS A 370 -13.47 2.78 6.12
CA HIS A 370 -12.41 3.46 6.88
C HIS A 370 -12.92 4.75 7.53
N TYR A 371 -12.40 5.01 8.74
CA TYR A 371 -12.71 6.17 9.57
C TYR A 371 -11.47 6.53 10.39
N MET A 372 -11.27 7.81 10.73
CA MET A 372 -10.18 8.23 11.60
C MET A 372 -10.63 9.40 12.48
N LYS A 373 -10.18 9.49 13.73
CA LYS A 373 -10.46 10.67 14.56
C LYS A 373 -9.70 11.87 13.98
N ASN A 374 -10.36 13.02 13.85
CA ASN A 374 -9.70 14.23 13.37
C ASN A 374 -8.58 14.63 14.35
N PHE A 375 -7.33 14.67 13.86
CA PHE A 375 -6.16 14.89 14.71
C PHE A 375 -6.17 16.26 15.40
N GLU A 376 -6.63 17.31 14.70
CA GLU A 376 -6.67 18.68 15.25
C GLU A 376 -7.73 18.84 16.35
N LEU A 377 -8.71 17.92 16.39
CA LEU A 377 -9.78 17.88 17.41
C LEU A 377 -9.55 16.77 18.44
N ALA A 378 -8.37 16.14 18.47
CA ALA A 378 -8.10 14.97 19.31
C ALA A 378 -8.29 15.23 20.81
N ASP A 379 -7.89 16.41 21.29
CA ASP A 379 -8.02 16.86 22.68
C ASP A 379 -9.29 17.71 22.96
N GLU A 380 -10.07 18.04 21.91
CA GLU A 380 -11.25 18.89 22.07
C GLU A 380 -12.45 18.15 22.67
N LYS A 381 -13.03 18.72 23.73
CA LYS A 381 -14.20 18.16 24.44
C LYS A 381 -15.52 18.57 23.79
N ILE A 382 -15.78 18.02 22.60
CA ILE A 382 -16.98 18.32 21.81
C ILE A 382 -18.25 17.71 22.47
N PRO A 383 -19.28 18.52 22.83
CA PRO A 383 -20.46 18.01 23.55
C PRO A 383 -21.36 17.08 22.71
N LEU A 384 -21.35 15.79 23.05
CA LEU A 384 -22.26 14.79 22.47
C LEU A 384 -23.58 14.70 23.25
N ARG A 385 -24.72 14.68 22.55
CA ARG A 385 -26.05 14.48 23.14
C ARG A 385 -26.40 12.99 23.28
N LEU A 386 -26.09 12.18 22.27
CA LEU A 386 -26.44 10.76 22.23
C LEU A 386 -25.47 9.92 23.09
N GLN A 387 -26.01 9.12 24.00
CA GLN A 387 -25.20 8.25 24.87
C GLN A 387 -24.41 7.19 24.08
N LYS A 388 -24.98 6.67 22.99
CA LYS A 388 -24.29 5.70 22.12
C LYS A 388 -23.09 6.33 21.39
N SER A 389 -23.16 7.60 21.00
CA SER A 389 -22.03 8.35 20.42
C SER A 389 -20.92 8.59 21.45
N LYS A 390 -21.27 8.91 22.71
CA LYS A 390 -20.27 8.99 23.79
C LYS A 390 -19.57 7.65 24.03
N GLY A 391 -20.34 6.56 24.08
CA GLY A 391 -19.79 5.21 24.23
C GLY A 391 -18.84 4.84 23.08
N LEU A 392 -19.24 5.13 21.84
CA LEU A 392 -18.41 4.87 20.66
C LEU A 392 -17.15 5.74 20.63
N LEU A 393 -17.24 7.04 20.97
CA LEU A 393 -16.07 7.91 21.04
C LEU A 393 -15.07 7.43 22.11
N ASN A 394 -15.54 7.08 23.30
CA ASN A 394 -14.68 6.50 24.35
C ASN A 394 -13.99 5.19 23.89
N LEU A 395 -14.65 4.39 23.05
CA LEU A 395 -14.07 3.18 22.46
C LEU A 395 -13.02 3.52 21.40
N ILE A 396 -13.26 4.53 20.55
CA ILE A 396 -12.28 5.02 19.58
C ILE A 396 -11.04 5.57 20.30
N ASP A 397 -11.23 6.46 21.28
CA ASP A 397 -10.15 7.05 22.08
C ASP A 397 -9.30 5.99 22.79
N LYS A 398 -9.93 4.92 23.31
CA LYS A 398 -9.23 3.85 24.02
C LYS A 398 -8.42 2.91 23.11
N ASN A 399 -8.90 2.61 21.91
CA ASN A 399 -8.35 1.53 21.07
C ASN A 399 -7.60 2.02 19.84
N PHE A 400 -7.91 3.23 19.33
CA PHE A 400 -7.35 3.78 18.10
C PHE A 400 -6.75 5.18 18.30
N ALA A 401 -7.30 5.98 19.23
CA ALA A 401 -6.97 7.40 19.40
C ALA A 401 -7.11 8.17 18.07
N THR A 402 -6.01 8.55 17.44
CA THR A 402 -5.95 9.24 16.13
C THR A 402 -5.51 8.32 14.98
N LEU A 403 -5.27 7.03 15.23
CA LEU A 403 -5.08 6.04 14.17
C LEU A 403 -6.38 5.77 13.42
N ALA A 404 -6.28 5.38 12.15
CA ALA A 404 -7.45 4.99 11.37
C ALA A 404 -7.95 3.60 11.79
N PHE A 405 -9.26 3.40 11.67
CA PHE A 405 -9.94 2.15 12.01
C PHE A 405 -11.04 1.84 10.99
N CYS A 406 -11.54 0.60 11.02
CA CYS A 406 -12.68 0.20 10.19
C CYS A 406 -13.82 -0.40 11.01
N ARG A 407 -14.98 -0.58 10.36
CA ARG A 407 -16.17 -1.18 10.99
C ARG A 407 -15.90 -2.56 11.58
N ARG A 408 -15.18 -3.44 10.85
CA ARG A 408 -14.79 -4.78 11.35
C ARG A 408 -14.00 -4.74 12.66
N TRP A 409 -13.22 -3.69 12.91
CA TRP A 409 -12.47 -3.55 14.16
C TRP A 409 -13.36 -3.14 15.33
N ILE A 410 -14.38 -2.30 15.07
CA ILE A 410 -15.44 -2.01 16.04
C ILE A 410 -16.26 -3.28 16.32
N ASP A 411 -16.61 -4.06 15.29
CA ASP A 411 -17.32 -5.34 15.43
C ASP A 411 -16.52 -6.35 16.28
N ARG A 412 -15.20 -6.46 16.04
CA ARG A 412 -14.26 -7.29 16.83
C ARG A 412 -14.21 -6.91 18.31
N LEU A 413 -14.45 -5.65 18.65
CA LEU A 413 -14.52 -5.16 20.03
C LEU A 413 -15.89 -5.43 20.70
N GLY A 414 -16.82 -6.11 20.01
CA GLY A 414 -18.13 -6.50 20.53
C GLY A 414 -19.20 -5.40 20.43
N GLU A 415 -18.89 -4.27 19.79
CA GLU A 415 -19.85 -3.20 19.58
C GLU A 415 -20.88 -3.55 18.50
N THR A 416 -22.14 -3.18 18.75
CA THR A 416 -23.25 -3.43 17.82
C THR A 416 -24.15 -2.20 17.70
N LYS A 417 -24.86 -2.09 16.58
CA LYS A 417 -25.81 -0.99 16.27
C LYS A 417 -25.18 0.41 16.41
N TYR A 418 -23.89 0.54 16.09
CA TYR A 418 -23.12 1.78 16.26
C TYR A 418 -23.17 2.70 15.04
N LEU A 419 -23.65 2.28 13.87
CA LEU A 419 -23.60 3.08 12.62
C LEU A 419 -24.20 4.48 12.75
N MET A 420 -25.34 4.63 13.46
CA MET A 420 -25.93 5.95 13.73
C MET A 420 -25.10 6.81 14.67
N ALA A 421 -24.38 6.19 15.62
CA ALA A 421 -23.45 6.89 16.49
C ALA A 421 -22.17 7.30 15.73
N LEU A 422 -21.67 6.44 14.84
CA LEU A 422 -20.53 6.75 13.98
C LEU A 422 -20.84 7.91 13.04
N LYS A 423 -22.02 7.88 12.38
CA LYS A 423 -22.52 9.01 11.60
C LYS A 423 -22.63 10.29 12.44
N ASP A 424 -23.15 10.20 13.67
CA ASP A 424 -23.27 11.35 14.58
C ASP A 424 -21.90 11.92 15.03
N LEU A 425 -20.81 11.14 14.99
CA LEU A 425 -19.44 11.64 15.16
C LEU A 425 -18.92 12.32 13.88
N CYS A 426 -19.18 11.73 12.70
CA CYS A 426 -18.82 12.33 11.40
C CYS A 426 -19.56 13.65 11.14
N ASP A 427 -20.86 13.72 11.43
CA ASP A 427 -21.67 14.93 11.30
C ASP A 427 -21.19 16.10 12.21
N LYS A 428 -20.25 15.84 13.14
CA LYS A 428 -19.61 16.84 14.01
C LYS A 428 -18.13 17.06 13.69
N GLY A 429 -17.57 16.40 12.68
CA GLY A 429 -16.13 16.46 12.35
C GLY A 429 -15.20 15.80 13.39
N ILE A 430 -15.73 15.08 14.38
CA ILE A 430 -14.89 14.39 15.38
C ILE A 430 -14.15 13.20 14.74
N VAL A 431 -14.81 12.54 13.79
CA VAL A 431 -14.31 11.38 13.06
C VAL A 431 -14.55 11.62 11.57
N ASP A 432 -13.49 11.65 10.78
CA ASP A 432 -13.60 11.83 9.33
C ASP A 432 -13.82 10.47 8.64
N PRO A 433 -14.79 10.35 7.72
CA PRO A 433 -15.01 9.16 6.91
C PRO A 433 -14.07 9.14 5.70
N TYR A 434 -13.46 7.99 5.43
CA TYR A 434 -12.58 7.77 4.27
C TYR A 434 -13.22 6.71 3.35
N PRO A 435 -14.06 7.14 2.39
CA PRO A 435 -14.69 6.21 1.44
C PRO A 435 -13.67 5.62 0.46
N PRO A 436 -13.96 4.44 -0.13
CA PRO A 436 -13.19 3.88 -1.23
C PRO A 436 -13.03 4.85 -2.39
N LEU A 437 -11.79 4.99 -2.88
CA LEU A 437 -11.42 5.96 -3.92
C LEU A 437 -11.28 5.26 -5.27
N CYS A 438 -12.19 5.56 -6.21
CA CYS A 438 -12.36 4.81 -7.46
C CYS A 438 -12.19 5.69 -8.71
N ASP A 439 -11.39 5.24 -9.67
CA ASP A 439 -11.41 5.75 -11.05
C ASP A 439 -12.57 5.07 -11.82
N VAL A 440 -12.77 5.40 -13.09
CA VAL A 440 -13.93 4.95 -13.86
C VAL A 440 -14.04 3.43 -13.95
N LYS A 441 -15.25 2.91 -13.73
CA LYS A 441 -15.58 1.49 -13.84
C LYS A 441 -15.07 0.88 -15.14
N GLY A 442 -14.39 -0.26 -15.03
CA GLY A 442 -13.80 -0.98 -16.16
C GLY A 442 -12.36 -0.58 -16.51
N CYS A 443 -11.74 0.32 -15.74
CA CYS A 443 -10.28 0.47 -15.73
C CYS A 443 -9.62 -0.38 -14.64
N TYR A 444 -8.29 -0.40 -14.64
CA TYR A 444 -7.45 -1.08 -13.66
C TYR A 444 -6.50 -0.06 -13.03
N THR A 445 -6.26 -0.21 -11.73
CA THR A 445 -5.32 0.61 -10.95
C THR A 445 -4.36 -0.28 -10.17
N ALA A 446 -3.10 0.15 -10.06
CA ALA A 446 -2.04 -0.47 -9.28
C ALA A 446 -1.38 0.57 -8.34
N GLN A 447 -0.86 0.12 -7.19
CA GLN A 447 -0.16 0.90 -6.16
C GLN A 447 1.13 0.19 -5.74
N TRP A 448 2.16 0.98 -5.43
CA TRP A 448 3.34 0.53 -4.70
C TRP A 448 3.79 1.64 -3.76
N GLU A 449 4.28 1.27 -2.57
CA GLU A 449 4.60 2.25 -1.55
C GLU A 449 5.66 1.81 -0.54
N HIS A 450 6.49 2.76 -0.12
CA HIS A 450 7.34 2.62 1.06
C HIS A 450 7.32 3.84 1.97
N THR A 451 7.35 3.59 3.28
CA THR A 451 7.84 4.55 4.27
C THR A 451 9.35 4.77 4.11
N ILE A 452 9.77 6.03 4.05
CA ILE A 452 11.16 6.48 4.09
C ILE A 452 11.42 7.40 5.29
N LEU A 453 12.59 7.28 5.91
CA LEU A 453 13.05 8.11 7.02
C LEU A 453 14.08 9.13 6.51
N MET A 454 13.80 10.43 6.61
CA MET A 454 14.77 11.49 6.30
C MET A 454 15.71 11.74 7.49
N ARG A 455 16.47 10.72 7.89
CA ARG A 455 17.38 10.79 9.05
C ARG A 455 18.47 11.84 8.81
N PRO A 456 19.26 12.24 9.82
CA PRO A 456 20.35 13.20 9.64
C PRO A 456 21.56 12.70 8.82
N THR A 457 21.87 11.40 8.80
CA THR A 457 23.04 10.86 8.06
C THR A 457 22.71 10.14 6.75
N VAL A 458 21.58 9.41 6.68
CA VAL A 458 21.12 8.67 5.49
C VAL A 458 19.61 8.84 5.23
N LYS A 459 19.17 8.58 4.00
CA LYS A 459 17.75 8.33 3.67
C LYS A 459 17.49 6.83 3.74
N GLU A 460 16.81 6.39 4.80
CA GLU A 460 16.55 4.96 5.05
C GLU A 460 15.16 4.59 4.50
N VAL A 461 15.10 3.73 3.47
CA VAL A 461 13.85 3.11 3.00
C VAL A 461 13.51 1.97 3.96
N VAL A 462 12.96 2.32 5.12
CA VAL A 462 12.84 1.42 6.27
C VAL A 462 11.95 0.20 6.00
N SER A 463 10.92 0.35 5.15
CA SER A 463 9.98 -0.71 4.76
C SER A 463 10.41 -1.52 3.52
N ARG A 464 11.60 -1.27 2.96
CA ARG A 464 12.15 -2.05 1.84
C ARG A 464 12.38 -3.52 2.25
N GLY A 465 12.22 -4.46 1.33
CA GLY A 465 12.45 -5.89 1.57
C GLY A 465 13.20 -6.59 0.44
N ASP A 466 13.19 -7.92 0.47
CA ASP A 466 13.67 -8.78 -0.63
C ASP A 466 12.66 -8.88 -1.79
N ASP A 467 11.44 -8.38 -1.56
CA ASP A 467 10.27 -8.57 -2.41
C ASP A 467 9.80 -7.30 -3.17
N TYR A 468 10.08 -6.11 -2.63
CA TYR A 468 10.01 -4.81 -3.31
C TYR A 468 10.76 -3.72 -2.54
#